data_AF-X5ML52-F1
#
_entry.id   AF-X5ML52-F1
#
_cell.length_a   1.000
_cell.length_b   1.000
_cell.length_c   1.000
_cell.angle_alpha   90.00
_cell.angle_beta   90.00
_cell.angle_gamma   90.00
#
_symmetry.space_group_name_H-M   'P 1'
#
loop_
_entity.id
_entity.type
_entity.pdbx_description
1 polymer ?
#
loop_
_entity_poly.entity_id
_entity_poly.type
_entity_poly.pdbx_seq_one_letter_code
_entity_poly.pdbx_strand_id
1 'polypeptide(L)'
;MVMAEGRFHESMDQKPSVMAEFMRFLGYLMLPTVLLVAAAVAGFLDRSTPVSLFGSLSFTGLRFDPGSWFSIGHVWVFALFMVVNLTGRRHGASVAFAAVAAAGALLALVWAYAAYGDAHIIMPADMIAALGNQTMVLAVALSVMVGLLVNIVVFDLVRGRPWWKAPLLAPLFGGAAMVALFHGLAGDALAGTYADKVVSHFVIVVLATLLMLVVYHALRSIIQPRSGYGGA
;
A
#
# COMPACT_ATOMS: atom_id res chain seq x y z
N MET A 1 40.22 -41.61 -35.35
CA MET A 1 39.94 -40.20 -35.66
C MET A 1 39.04 -39.67 -34.54
N VAL A 2 39.70 -39.20 -33.50
CA VAL A 2 39.12 -38.61 -32.28
C VAL A 2 39.08 -37.11 -32.54
N MET A 3 37.92 -36.47 -32.45
CA MET A 3 37.75 -35.01 -32.28
C MET A 3 36.26 -34.68 -32.06
N ALA A 4 35.79 -34.83 -30.82
CA ALA A 4 34.48 -34.36 -30.39
C ALA A 4 34.47 -33.84 -28.94
N GLU A 5 35.61 -33.34 -28.43
CA GLU A 5 35.75 -32.85 -27.05
C GLU A 5 35.80 -31.31 -26.92
N GLY A 6 35.59 -30.57 -28.00
CA GLY A 6 35.86 -29.12 -28.02
C GLY A 6 34.69 -28.16 -27.76
N ARG A 7 33.49 -28.60 -27.35
CA ARG A 7 32.30 -27.73 -27.24
C ARG A 7 31.62 -27.68 -25.87
N PHE A 8 32.27 -28.18 -24.81
CA PHE A 8 31.70 -28.20 -23.46
C PHE A 8 32.26 -27.15 -22.49
N HIS A 9 33.22 -26.34 -22.93
CA HIS A 9 33.79 -25.26 -22.13
C HIS A 9 33.60 -23.93 -22.86
N GLU A 10 32.65 -23.10 -22.41
CA GLU A 10 32.69 -21.62 -22.42
C GLU A 10 31.32 -20.93 -22.35
N SER A 11 30.22 -21.59 -21.93
CA SER A 11 29.18 -20.81 -21.22
C SER A 11 29.65 -20.63 -19.77
N MET A 12 30.71 -19.84 -19.58
CA MET A 12 30.97 -19.27 -18.28
C MET A 12 29.75 -18.41 -17.94
N ASP A 13 28.88 -18.96 -17.09
CA ASP A 13 27.91 -18.22 -16.29
C ASP A 13 28.68 -17.13 -15.54
N GLN A 14 28.94 -16.00 -16.21
CA GLN A 14 29.39 -14.80 -15.55
C GLN A 14 28.22 -14.39 -14.66
N LYS A 15 28.30 -14.79 -13.39
CA LYS A 15 27.41 -14.27 -12.36
C LYS A 15 27.43 -12.74 -12.51
N PRO A 16 26.27 -12.10 -12.68
CA PRO A 16 26.22 -10.65 -12.82
C PRO A 16 26.97 -10.02 -11.64
N SER A 17 27.73 -8.95 -11.92
CA SER A 17 28.42 -8.25 -10.85
C SER A 17 27.42 -7.74 -9.83
N VAL A 18 27.86 -7.63 -8.57
CA VAL A 18 27.03 -7.09 -7.47
C VAL A 18 26.42 -5.73 -7.85
N MET A 19 27.19 -4.89 -8.56
CA MET A 19 26.72 -3.60 -9.07
C MET A 19 25.56 -3.75 -10.08
N ALA A 20 25.64 -4.71 -10.99
CA ALA A 20 24.57 -4.96 -11.97
C ALA A 20 23.29 -5.46 -11.31
N GLU A 21 23.39 -6.34 -10.30
CA GLU A 21 22.24 -6.80 -9.52
C GLU A 21 21.60 -5.67 -8.72
N PHE A 22 22.42 -4.82 -8.11
CA PHE A 22 21.97 -3.65 -7.36
C PHE A 22 21.23 -2.64 -8.27
N MET A 23 21.81 -2.27 -9.41
CA MET A 23 21.15 -1.36 -10.37
C MET A 23 19.84 -1.93 -10.90
N ARG A 24 19.78 -3.25 -11.12
CA ARG A 24 18.56 -3.94 -11.53
C ARG A 24 17.50 -3.89 -10.42
N PHE A 25 17.90 -4.09 -9.17
CA PHE A 25 17.01 -3.95 -8.02
C PHE A 25 16.44 -2.52 -7.91
N LEU A 26 17.29 -1.50 -8.07
CA LEU A 26 16.83 -0.11 -8.11
C LEU A 26 15.82 0.12 -9.23
N GLY A 27 16.08 -0.40 -10.44
CA GLY A 27 15.13 -0.32 -11.55
C GLY A 27 13.77 -0.97 -11.24
N TYR A 28 13.75 -2.04 -10.43
CA TYR A 28 12.51 -2.69 -10.00
C TYR A 28 11.77 -1.91 -8.91
N LEU A 29 12.52 -1.14 -8.12
CA LEU A 29 12.01 -0.34 -7.02
C LEU A 29 11.32 0.95 -7.49
N MET A 30 11.78 1.53 -8.60
CA MET A 30 11.32 2.85 -9.06
C MET A 30 9.80 2.92 -9.25
N LEU A 31 9.23 2.06 -10.12
CA LEU A 31 7.81 2.10 -10.44
C LEU A 31 6.91 1.91 -9.20
N PRO A 32 7.06 0.86 -8.37
CA PRO A 32 6.19 0.69 -7.20
C PRO A 32 6.35 1.83 -6.19
N THR A 33 7.57 2.35 -5.99
CA THR A 33 7.78 3.51 -5.10
C THR A 33 7.05 4.74 -5.60
N VAL A 34 7.17 5.06 -6.90
CA VAL A 34 6.48 6.20 -7.51
C VAL A 34 4.96 6.05 -7.40
N LEU A 35 4.42 4.85 -7.66
CA LEU A 35 2.98 4.60 -7.53
C LEU A 35 2.49 4.73 -6.09
N LEU A 36 3.25 4.26 -5.11
CA LEU A 36 2.92 4.42 -3.69
C LEU A 36 2.93 5.89 -3.27
N VAL A 37 3.96 6.65 -3.67
CA VAL A 37 4.04 8.09 -3.41
C VAL A 37 2.88 8.82 -4.09
N ALA A 38 2.60 8.53 -5.35
CA ALA A 38 1.52 9.17 -6.10
C ALA A 38 0.15 8.90 -5.45
N ALA A 39 -0.13 7.65 -5.06
CA ALA A 39 -1.37 7.31 -4.37
C ALA A 39 -1.47 7.95 -2.97
N ALA A 40 -0.36 8.03 -2.21
CA ALA A 40 -0.36 8.70 -0.92
C ALA A 40 -0.59 10.21 -1.05
N VAL A 41 0.05 10.86 -2.04
CA VAL A 41 -0.15 12.28 -2.34
C VAL A 41 -1.58 12.55 -2.81
N ALA A 42 -2.11 11.75 -3.74
CA ALA A 42 -3.50 11.87 -4.17
C ALA A 42 -4.47 11.67 -2.99
N GLY A 43 -4.18 10.69 -2.12
CA GLY A 43 -4.95 10.46 -0.90
C GLY A 43 -4.97 11.66 0.05
N PHE A 44 -3.84 12.35 0.17
CA PHE A 44 -3.74 13.57 0.96
C PHE A 44 -4.46 14.76 0.31
N LEU A 45 -4.34 14.94 -1.00
CA LEU A 45 -4.99 16.03 -1.73
C LEU A 45 -6.53 15.87 -1.70
N ASP A 46 -7.02 14.64 -1.86
CA ASP A 46 -8.45 14.31 -1.86
C ASP A 46 -9.01 14.00 -0.46
N ARG A 47 -8.27 14.30 0.62
CA ARG A 47 -8.63 13.94 2.01
C ARG A 47 -9.99 14.49 2.45
N SER A 48 -10.40 15.64 1.91
CA SER A 48 -11.63 16.35 2.24
C SER A 48 -12.76 16.13 1.23
N THR A 49 -12.52 15.41 0.14
CA THR A 49 -13.54 15.16 -0.90
C THR A 49 -14.44 13.99 -0.46
N PRO A 50 -15.71 14.22 -0.11
CA PRO A 50 -16.57 13.17 0.41
C PRO A 50 -16.96 12.17 -0.68
N VAL A 51 -17.12 10.89 -0.30
CA VAL A 51 -17.72 9.89 -1.18
C VAL A 51 -19.23 9.88 -0.95
N SER A 52 -19.98 10.55 -1.83
CA SER A 52 -21.43 10.74 -1.71
C SER A 52 -22.27 9.48 -1.96
N LEU A 53 -21.64 8.35 -2.29
CA LEU A 53 -22.33 7.09 -2.58
C LEU A 53 -22.87 6.38 -1.33
N PHE A 54 -22.45 6.79 -0.12
CA PHE A 54 -22.86 6.14 1.12
C PHE A 54 -23.76 7.04 1.96
N GLY A 55 -24.97 6.57 2.26
CA GLY A 55 -25.86 7.17 3.25
C GLY A 55 -25.71 6.56 4.64
N SER A 56 -26.48 7.08 5.61
CA SER A 56 -26.53 6.53 6.97
C SER A 56 -27.48 5.33 7.05
N LEU A 57 -27.03 4.23 7.65
CA LEU A 57 -27.81 3.05 7.98
C LEU A 57 -27.66 2.75 9.48
N SER A 58 -28.73 2.31 10.13
CA SER A 58 -28.68 1.87 11.53
C SER A 58 -29.26 0.47 11.64
N PHE A 59 -28.53 -0.45 12.26
CA PHE A 59 -28.98 -1.81 12.52
C PHE A 59 -28.63 -2.22 13.94
N THR A 60 -29.63 -2.67 14.71
CA THR A 60 -29.45 -3.17 16.10
C THR A 60 -28.64 -2.24 17.02
N GLY A 61 -28.84 -0.93 16.91
CA GLY A 61 -28.13 0.08 17.72
C GLY A 61 -26.73 0.46 17.22
N LEU A 62 -26.21 -0.22 16.20
CA LEU A 62 -24.96 0.14 15.52
C LEU A 62 -25.25 1.13 14.40
N ARG A 63 -24.57 2.27 14.40
CA ARG A 63 -24.74 3.32 13.38
C ARG A 63 -23.63 3.23 12.33
N PHE A 64 -24.01 2.86 11.12
CA PHE A 64 -23.15 2.88 9.95
C PHE A 64 -23.37 4.20 9.19
N ASP A 65 -22.47 5.17 9.39
CA ASP A 65 -22.57 6.48 8.74
C ASP A 65 -21.22 6.91 8.13
N PRO A 66 -20.73 6.17 7.12
CA PRO A 66 -19.48 6.49 6.45
C PRO A 66 -19.51 7.82 5.72
N GLY A 67 -20.68 8.33 5.29
CA GLY A 67 -20.78 9.59 4.56
C GLY A 67 -20.27 10.81 5.34
N SER A 68 -20.22 10.72 6.67
CA SER A 68 -19.73 11.79 7.55
C SER A 68 -18.20 11.91 7.65
N TRP A 69 -17.45 10.86 7.27
CA TRP A 69 -15.98 10.83 7.46
C TRP A 69 -15.21 10.16 6.32
N PHE A 70 -15.88 9.34 5.50
CA PHE A 70 -15.27 8.62 4.39
C PHE A 70 -15.08 9.55 3.18
N SER A 71 -13.85 9.63 2.71
CA SER A 71 -13.43 10.53 1.65
C SER A 71 -12.73 9.78 0.51
N ILE A 72 -12.58 10.44 -0.63
CA ILE A 72 -11.80 9.93 -1.76
C ILE A 72 -10.35 9.64 -1.34
N GLY A 73 -9.83 10.39 -0.35
CA GLY A 73 -8.56 10.07 0.30
C GLY A 73 -8.44 8.62 0.79
N HIS A 74 -9.51 8.06 1.36
CA HIS A 74 -9.53 6.66 1.80
C HIS A 74 -9.53 5.67 0.64
N VAL A 75 -10.11 6.03 -0.51
CA VAL A 75 -10.07 5.20 -1.73
C VAL A 75 -8.62 5.06 -2.21
N TRP A 76 -7.85 6.14 -2.19
CA TRP A 76 -6.43 6.10 -2.51
C TRP A 76 -5.60 5.28 -1.54
N VAL A 77 -5.98 5.23 -0.26
CA VAL A 77 -5.34 4.32 0.72
C VAL A 77 -5.52 2.86 0.29
N PHE A 78 -6.68 2.46 -0.22
CA PHE A 78 -6.85 1.10 -0.77
C PHE A 78 -6.00 0.86 -2.02
N ALA A 79 -5.76 1.88 -2.85
CA ALA A 79 -4.84 1.76 -3.97
C ALA A 79 -3.40 1.43 -3.52
N LEU A 80 -2.96 1.86 -2.34
CA LEU A 80 -1.66 1.48 -1.79
C LEU A 80 -1.55 -0.04 -1.59
N PHE A 81 -2.58 -0.66 -1.01
CA PHE A 81 -2.63 -2.13 -0.83
C PHE A 81 -2.60 -2.85 -2.18
N MET A 82 -3.31 -2.34 -3.18
CA MET A 82 -3.27 -2.88 -4.55
C MET A 82 -1.86 -2.82 -5.15
N VAL A 83 -1.20 -1.66 -5.07
CA VAL A 83 0.17 -1.48 -5.58
C VAL A 83 1.12 -2.47 -4.90
N VAL A 84 1.02 -2.63 -3.58
CA VAL A 84 1.84 -3.59 -2.83
C VAL A 84 1.57 -5.04 -3.27
N ASN A 85 0.31 -5.43 -3.48
CA ASN A 85 -0.03 -6.79 -3.94
C ASN A 85 0.48 -7.08 -5.35
N LEU A 86 0.37 -6.12 -6.27
CA LEU A 86 0.91 -6.25 -7.62
C LEU A 86 2.44 -6.28 -7.64
N THR A 87 3.07 -5.50 -6.75
CA THR A 87 4.53 -5.52 -6.55
C THR A 87 4.98 -6.87 -6.00
N GLY A 88 4.32 -7.37 -4.96
CA GLY A 88 4.58 -8.68 -4.37
C GLY A 88 4.39 -9.83 -5.37
N ARG A 89 3.39 -9.73 -6.25
CA ARG A 89 3.19 -10.68 -7.37
C ARG A 89 4.37 -10.68 -8.33
N ARG A 90 4.79 -9.51 -8.80
CA ARG A 90 5.80 -9.38 -9.87
C ARG A 90 7.23 -9.56 -9.39
N HIS A 91 7.53 -9.04 -8.21
CA HIS A 91 8.89 -8.83 -7.70
C HIS A 91 9.15 -9.43 -6.31
N GLY A 92 8.14 -10.05 -5.68
CA GLY A 92 8.29 -10.67 -4.35
C GLY A 92 8.29 -9.67 -3.19
N ALA A 93 8.33 -10.20 -1.97
CA ALA A 93 8.21 -9.42 -0.74
C ALA A 93 9.35 -8.42 -0.54
N SER A 94 10.60 -8.77 -0.86
CA SER A 94 11.75 -7.89 -0.64
C SER A 94 11.63 -6.57 -1.38
N VAL A 95 11.17 -6.59 -2.64
CA VAL A 95 10.94 -5.37 -3.42
C VAL A 95 9.71 -4.61 -2.91
N ALA A 96 8.66 -5.31 -2.47
CA ALA A 96 7.50 -4.66 -1.87
C ALA A 96 7.85 -3.93 -0.56
N PHE A 97 8.64 -4.55 0.33
CA PHE A 97 9.14 -3.92 1.55
C PHE A 97 10.01 -2.72 1.24
N ALA A 98 10.96 -2.86 0.30
CA ALA A 98 11.82 -1.77 -0.10
C ALA A 98 11.02 -0.60 -0.68
N ALA A 99 9.98 -0.88 -1.48
CA ALA A 99 9.14 0.16 -2.09
C ALA A 99 8.34 0.92 -1.03
N VAL A 100 7.76 0.22 -0.06
CA VAL A 100 7.05 0.83 1.07
C VAL A 100 8.00 1.66 1.94
N ALA A 101 9.20 1.15 2.24
CA ALA A 101 10.21 1.87 3.00
C ALA A 101 10.69 3.14 2.27
N ALA A 102 10.98 3.03 0.96
CA ALA A 102 11.39 4.16 0.14
C ALA A 102 10.29 5.21 0.02
N ALA A 103 9.04 4.81 -0.24
CA ALA A 103 7.91 5.72 -0.31
C ALA A 103 7.67 6.42 1.04
N GLY A 104 7.72 5.65 2.14
CA GLY A 104 7.61 6.20 3.50
C GLY A 104 8.71 7.21 3.82
N ALA A 105 9.97 6.91 3.47
CA ALA A 105 11.08 7.83 3.66
C ALA A 105 10.91 9.12 2.86
N LEU A 106 10.49 9.05 1.60
CA LEU A 106 10.22 10.22 0.77
C LEU A 106 9.10 11.09 1.36
N LEU A 107 7.99 10.47 1.79
CA LEU A 107 6.88 11.20 2.42
C LEU A 107 7.29 11.79 3.78
N ALA A 108 8.11 11.10 4.56
CA ALA A 108 8.65 11.61 5.81
C ALA A 108 9.57 12.82 5.60
N LEU A 109 10.36 12.84 4.53
CA LEU A 109 11.17 14.00 4.16
C LEU A 109 10.30 15.20 3.78
N VAL A 110 9.23 14.98 3.01
CA VAL A 110 8.26 16.03 2.67
C VAL A 110 7.60 16.58 3.93
N TRP A 111 7.18 15.70 4.85
CA TRP A 111 6.60 16.12 6.12
C TRP A 111 7.61 16.86 7.01
N ALA A 112 8.86 16.40 7.09
CA ALA A 112 9.90 17.07 7.86
C ALA A 112 10.20 18.47 7.30
N TYR A 113 10.23 18.61 5.97
CA TYR A 113 10.35 19.92 5.32
C TYR A 113 9.13 20.80 5.61
N ALA A 114 7.91 20.24 5.59
CA ALA A 114 6.68 20.96 5.96
C ALA A 114 6.65 21.44 7.42
N ALA A 115 7.17 20.64 8.34
CA ALA A 115 7.09 20.89 9.78
C ALA A 115 8.23 21.76 10.31
N TYR A 116 9.44 21.62 9.75
CA TYR A 116 10.66 22.25 10.29
C TYR A 116 11.40 23.13 9.26
N GLY A 117 11.04 23.03 7.99
CA GLY A 117 11.62 23.82 6.91
C GLY A 117 10.75 25.02 6.54
N ASP A 118 11.18 25.72 5.49
CA ASP A 118 10.52 26.93 5.00
C ASP A 118 9.43 26.62 3.97
N ALA A 119 8.53 25.71 4.33
CA ALA A 119 7.61 25.10 3.38
C ALA A 119 6.56 26.04 2.77
N HIS A 120 6.34 27.20 3.38
CA HIS A 120 5.43 28.23 2.88
C HIS A 120 5.84 28.77 1.50
N ILE A 121 7.08 28.51 1.05
CA ILE A 121 7.58 28.86 -0.28
C ILE A 121 6.99 27.95 -1.38
N ILE A 122 6.70 26.69 -1.07
CA ILE A 122 6.37 25.64 -2.06
C ILE A 122 4.97 25.06 -1.84
N MET A 123 4.46 25.12 -0.61
CA MET A 123 3.23 24.44 -0.21
C MET A 123 2.08 25.43 0.05
N PRO A 124 0.87 25.15 -0.43
CA PRO A 124 -0.33 25.89 -0.05
C PRO A 124 -0.59 25.89 1.47
N ALA A 125 -1.19 26.96 1.98
CA ALA A 125 -1.43 27.13 3.42
C ALA A 125 -2.34 26.04 4.03
N ASP A 126 -3.33 25.54 3.28
CA ASP A 126 -4.23 24.46 3.73
C ASP A 126 -3.49 23.12 3.87
N MET A 127 -2.48 22.88 3.04
CA MET A 127 -1.61 21.71 3.13
C MET A 127 -0.71 21.79 4.36
N ILE A 128 -0.10 22.95 4.62
CA ILE A 128 0.71 23.17 5.82
C ILE A 128 -0.15 23.00 7.08
N ALA A 129 -1.36 23.57 7.10
CA ALA A 129 -2.29 23.42 8.22
C ALA A 129 -2.66 21.95 8.47
N ALA A 130 -2.93 21.17 7.41
CA ALA A 130 -3.22 19.75 7.54
C ALA A 130 -2.03 18.92 8.04
N LEU A 131 -0.81 19.21 7.57
CA LEU A 131 0.42 18.56 8.02
C LEU A 131 0.82 18.98 9.45
N GLY A 132 0.35 20.14 9.91
CA GLY A 132 0.52 20.64 11.27
C GLY A 132 -0.26 19.85 12.33
N ASN A 133 -1.30 19.10 11.95
CA ASN A 133 -1.99 18.19 12.86
C ASN A 133 -1.17 16.91 13.07
N GLN A 134 -0.17 16.98 13.95
CA GLN A 134 0.77 15.88 14.20
C GLN A 134 0.08 14.59 14.63
N THR A 135 -0.98 14.66 15.44
CA THR A 135 -1.73 13.46 15.86
C THR A 135 -2.36 12.74 14.67
N MET A 136 -3.03 13.46 13.77
CA MET A 136 -3.60 12.85 12.56
C MET A 136 -2.53 12.33 11.62
N VAL A 137 -1.45 13.09 11.41
CA VAL A 137 -0.35 12.65 10.54
C VAL A 137 0.26 11.35 11.07
N LEU A 138 0.55 11.27 12.37
CA LEU A 138 1.08 10.05 12.98
C LEU A 138 0.07 8.90 12.94
N ALA A 139 -1.21 9.16 13.24
CA ALA A 139 -2.25 8.14 13.17
C ALA A 139 -2.36 7.55 11.75
N VAL A 140 -2.41 8.37 10.71
CA VAL A 140 -2.45 7.93 9.31
C VAL A 140 -1.16 7.22 8.92
N ALA A 141 0.00 7.85 9.14
CA ALA A 141 1.28 7.32 8.68
C ALA A 141 1.59 5.96 9.33
N LEU A 142 1.43 5.83 10.64
CA LEU A 142 1.71 4.58 11.36
C LEU A 142 0.69 3.49 11.03
N SER A 143 -0.60 3.82 10.98
CA SER A 143 -1.64 2.84 10.65
C SER A 143 -1.51 2.29 9.23
N VAL A 144 -1.29 3.16 8.24
CA VAL A 144 -1.07 2.75 6.84
C VAL A 144 0.22 1.95 6.73
N MET A 145 1.32 2.41 7.33
CA MET A 145 2.60 1.69 7.29
C MET A 145 2.45 0.27 7.87
N VAL A 146 1.88 0.13 9.07
CA VAL A 146 1.64 -1.18 9.69
C VAL A 146 0.72 -2.04 8.82
N GLY A 147 -0.36 -1.46 8.28
CA GLY A 147 -1.27 -2.17 7.38
C GLY A 147 -0.58 -2.70 6.12
N LEU A 148 0.27 -1.89 5.49
CA LEU A 148 1.03 -2.31 4.31
C LEU A 148 2.06 -3.40 4.64
N LEU A 149 2.75 -3.32 5.79
CA LEU A 149 3.69 -4.35 6.24
C LEU A 149 2.98 -5.69 6.50
N VAL A 150 1.86 -5.67 7.22
CA VAL A 150 1.02 -6.86 7.44
C VAL A 150 0.54 -7.42 6.10
N ASN A 151 0.09 -6.56 5.19
CA ASN A 151 -0.31 -6.95 3.85
C ASN A 151 0.83 -7.68 3.11
N ILE A 152 2.06 -7.14 3.11
CA ILE A 152 3.21 -7.79 2.45
C ILE A 152 3.45 -9.19 3.03
N VAL A 153 3.51 -9.29 4.36
CA VAL A 153 3.76 -10.55 5.05
C VAL A 153 2.68 -11.58 4.71
N VAL A 154 1.40 -11.21 4.86
CA VAL A 154 0.29 -12.13 4.58
C VAL A 154 0.26 -12.52 3.11
N PHE A 155 0.51 -11.58 2.19
CA PHE A 155 0.57 -11.86 0.77
C PHE A 155 1.64 -12.90 0.45
N ASP A 156 2.85 -12.72 0.99
CA ASP A 156 3.98 -13.64 0.77
C ASP A 156 3.73 -15.03 1.35
N LEU A 157 3.12 -15.10 2.54
CA LEU A 157 2.78 -16.35 3.21
C LEU A 157 1.72 -17.18 2.47
N VAL A 158 0.79 -16.52 1.79
CA VAL A 158 -0.38 -17.21 1.20
C VAL A 158 -0.45 -17.16 -0.32
N ARG A 159 0.54 -16.55 -1.00
CA ARG A 159 0.64 -16.58 -2.47
C ARG A 159 0.84 -18.00 -2.96
N GLY A 160 0.26 -18.32 -4.10
CA GLY A 160 0.18 -19.69 -4.58
C GLY A 160 -1.19 -20.02 -5.16
N ARG A 161 -1.51 -21.31 -5.17
CA ARG A 161 -2.84 -21.80 -5.50
C ARG A 161 -3.69 -21.89 -4.22
N PRO A 162 -4.97 -21.45 -4.25
CA PRO A 162 -5.66 -20.80 -5.36
C PRO A 162 -5.26 -19.32 -5.51
N TRP A 163 -5.31 -18.81 -6.74
CA TRP A 163 -4.80 -17.46 -7.11
C TRP A 163 -5.45 -16.30 -6.34
N TRP A 164 -6.68 -16.48 -5.85
CA TRP A 164 -7.45 -15.44 -5.16
C TRP A 164 -7.04 -15.28 -3.69
N LYS A 165 -6.35 -16.25 -3.10
CA LYS A 165 -6.07 -16.29 -1.65
C LYS A 165 -5.24 -15.09 -1.20
N ALA A 166 -4.10 -14.86 -1.83
CA ALA A 166 -3.22 -13.74 -1.50
C ALA A 166 -3.83 -12.35 -1.73
N PRO A 167 -4.38 -12.03 -2.92
CA PRO A 167 -4.97 -10.72 -3.16
C PRO A 167 -6.25 -10.46 -2.35
N LEU A 168 -6.88 -11.49 -1.76
CA LEU A 168 -8.01 -11.33 -0.84
C LEU A 168 -7.55 -11.18 0.61
N LEU A 169 -6.75 -12.12 1.12
CA LEU A 169 -6.41 -12.17 2.55
C LEU A 169 -5.44 -11.05 2.93
N ALA A 170 -4.46 -10.73 2.09
CA ALA A 170 -3.47 -9.71 2.40
C ALA A 170 -4.07 -8.34 2.73
N PRO A 171 -4.90 -7.74 1.85
CA PRO A 171 -5.48 -6.44 2.14
C PRO A 171 -6.57 -6.51 3.21
N LEU A 172 -7.20 -7.68 3.42
CA LEU A 172 -8.14 -7.87 4.53
C LEU A 172 -7.43 -7.78 5.89
N PHE A 173 -6.35 -8.54 6.10
CA PHE A 173 -5.59 -8.51 7.34
C PHE A 173 -4.80 -7.21 7.52
N GLY A 174 -4.20 -6.71 6.44
CA GLY A 174 -3.50 -5.43 6.46
C GLY A 174 -4.44 -4.25 6.72
N GLY A 175 -5.60 -4.23 6.07
CA GLY A 175 -6.64 -3.24 6.30
C GLY A 175 -7.24 -3.34 7.71
N ALA A 176 -7.44 -4.55 8.25
CA ALA A 176 -7.87 -4.72 9.65
C ALA A 176 -6.86 -4.12 10.64
N ALA A 177 -5.57 -4.39 10.46
CA ALA A 177 -4.50 -3.83 11.29
C ALA A 177 -4.45 -2.30 11.18
N MET A 178 -4.58 -1.76 9.96
CA MET A 178 -4.67 -0.32 9.72
C MET A 178 -5.86 0.29 10.45
N VAL A 179 -7.07 -0.26 10.30
CA VAL A 179 -8.29 0.27 10.94
C VAL A 179 -8.17 0.27 12.46
N ALA A 180 -7.71 -0.85 13.05
CA ALA A 180 -7.53 -0.97 14.49
C ALA A 180 -6.53 0.07 15.02
N LEU A 181 -5.38 0.20 14.35
CA LEU A 181 -4.34 1.13 14.78
C LEU A 181 -4.72 2.59 14.54
N PHE A 182 -5.35 2.90 13.39
CA PHE A 182 -5.79 4.25 13.05
C PHE A 182 -6.75 4.79 14.09
N HIS A 183 -7.84 4.07 14.38
CA HIS A 183 -8.84 4.53 15.37
C HIS A 183 -8.29 4.52 16.80
N GLY A 184 -7.34 3.64 17.12
CA GLY A 184 -6.63 3.66 18.39
C GLY A 184 -5.75 4.89 18.58
N LEU A 185 -5.06 5.34 17.53
CA LEU A 185 -4.17 6.51 17.56
C LEU A 185 -4.90 7.84 17.34
N ALA A 186 -5.92 7.85 16.48
CA ALA A 186 -6.75 9.00 16.17
C ALA A 186 -7.66 9.42 17.34
N GLY A 187 -7.99 8.46 18.23
CA GLY A 187 -8.91 8.68 19.33
C GLY A 187 -10.30 9.14 18.87
N ASP A 188 -10.90 10.08 19.60
CA ASP A 188 -12.22 10.65 19.31
C ASP A 188 -12.21 11.79 18.28
N ALA A 189 -11.15 11.92 17.47
CA ALA A 189 -11.08 12.97 16.43
C ALA A 189 -12.16 12.85 15.34
N LEU A 190 -12.87 11.71 15.29
CA LEU A 190 -14.02 11.47 14.40
C LEU A 190 -15.32 11.45 15.21
N ALA A 191 -16.47 11.74 14.61
CA ALA A 191 -17.76 11.66 15.29
C ALA A 191 -18.22 10.19 15.51
N GLY A 192 -18.91 9.89 16.63
CA GLY A 192 -19.49 8.57 16.94
C GLY A 192 -18.69 7.73 17.96
N THR A 193 -19.21 6.55 18.32
CA THR A 193 -18.50 5.64 19.25
C THR A 193 -17.35 4.92 18.55
N TYR A 194 -16.31 4.53 19.30
CA TYR A 194 -15.18 3.76 18.76
C TYR A 194 -15.65 2.48 18.03
N ALA A 195 -16.62 1.76 18.59
CA ALA A 195 -17.16 0.54 18.00
C ALA A 195 -17.82 0.81 16.64
N ASP A 196 -18.66 1.85 16.54
CA ASP A 196 -19.32 2.23 15.28
C ASP A 196 -18.29 2.57 14.19
N LYS A 197 -17.25 3.33 14.55
CA LYS A 197 -16.19 3.77 13.63
C LYS A 197 -15.35 2.62 13.11
N VAL A 198 -14.88 1.75 14.00
CA VAL A 198 -14.05 0.59 13.65
C VAL A 198 -14.83 -0.38 12.80
N VAL A 199 -16.07 -0.69 13.19
CA VAL A 199 -16.94 -1.60 12.42
C VAL A 199 -17.24 -1.01 11.04
N SER A 200 -17.62 0.27 10.96
CA SER A 200 -17.92 0.92 9.68
C SER A 200 -16.71 0.95 8.75
N HIS A 201 -15.53 1.31 9.27
CA HIS A 201 -14.30 1.35 8.49
C HIS A 201 -13.86 -0.06 8.07
N PHE A 202 -14.01 -1.07 8.93
CA PHE A 202 -13.69 -2.45 8.58
C PHE A 202 -14.64 -3.01 7.51
N VAL A 203 -15.94 -2.70 7.56
CA VAL A 203 -16.88 -3.05 6.48
C VAL A 203 -16.44 -2.46 5.16
N ILE A 204 -16.01 -1.19 5.14
CA ILE A 204 -15.48 -0.57 3.92
C ILE A 204 -14.20 -1.28 3.44
N VAL A 205 -13.28 -1.65 4.33
CA VAL A 205 -12.09 -2.45 3.98
C VAL A 205 -12.49 -3.77 3.31
N VAL A 206 -13.48 -4.48 3.85
CA VAL A 206 -13.97 -5.74 3.25
C VAL A 206 -14.48 -5.50 1.84
N LEU A 207 -15.33 -4.49 1.64
CA LEU A 207 -15.86 -4.14 0.32
C LEU A 207 -14.76 -3.72 -0.66
N ALA A 208 -13.83 -2.89 -0.20
CA ALA A 208 -12.68 -2.46 -0.99
C ALA A 208 -11.79 -3.64 -1.37
N THR A 209 -11.56 -4.59 -0.47
CA THR A 209 -10.80 -5.82 -0.74
C THR A 209 -11.47 -6.69 -1.79
N LEU A 210 -12.80 -6.81 -1.78
CA LEU A 210 -13.53 -7.54 -2.83
C LEU A 210 -13.41 -6.84 -4.19
N LEU A 211 -13.53 -5.51 -4.23
CA LEU A 211 -13.31 -4.73 -5.45
C LEU A 211 -11.87 -4.88 -5.95
N MET A 212 -10.91 -4.79 -5.05
CA MET A 212 -9.49 -5.01 -5.34
C MET A 212 -9.25 -6.40 -5.91
N LEU A 213 -9.92 -7.45 -5.42
CA LEU A 213 -9.80 -8.79 -5.98
C LEU A 213 -10.20 -8.83 -7.46
N VAL A 214 -11.25 -8.11 -7.85
CA VAL A 214 -11.68 -7.98 -9.26
C VAL A 214 -10.62 -7.25 -10.09
N VAL A 215 -10.11 -6.12 -9.59
CA VAL A 215 -9.07 -5.34 -10.28
C VAL A 215 -7.77 -6.16 -10.42
N TYR A 216 -7.38 -6.87 -9.37
CA TYR A 216 -6.22 -7.76 -9.37
C TYR A 216 -6.40 -8.87 -10.41
N HIS A 217 -7.60 -9.47 -10.50
CA HIS A 217 -7.90 -10.48 -11.50
C HIS A 217 -7.77 -9.93 -12.92
N ALA A 218 -8.22 -8.70 -13.18
CA ALA A 218 -8.07 -8.06 -14.49
C ALA A 218 -6.59 -7.81 -14.85
N LEU A 219 -5.76 -7.45 -13.86
CA LEU A 219 -4.35 -7.10 -14.07
C LEU A 219 -3.38 -8.28 -14.03
N ARG A 220 -3.79 -9.45 -13.50
CA ARG A 220 -2.88 -10.60 -13.26
C ARG A 220 -2.21 -11.15 -14.52
N SER A 221 -2.84 -11.00 -15.67
CA SER A 221 -2.35 -11.51 -16.97
C SER A 221 -1.28 -10.61 -17.55
N ILE A 222 -1.41 -9.30 -17.31
CA ILE A 222 -0.46 -8.25 -17.70
C ILE A 222 0.74 -8.24 -16.75
N ILE A 223 0.48 -8.39 -15.44
CA ILE A 223 1.49 -8.37 -14.38
C ILE A 223 1.83 -9.81 -14.01
N GLN A 224 2.71 -10.41 -14.81
CA GLN A 224 3.17 -11.77 -14.59
C GLN A 224 4.27 -11.83 -13.52
N PRO A 225 4.32 -12.90 -12.72
CA PRO A 225 5.41 -13.11 -11.78
C PRO A 225 6.73 -13.28 -12.52
N ARG A 226 7.81 -12.73 -11.97
CA ARG A 226 9.16 -12.98 -12.49
C ARG A 226 9.76 -14.23 -11.85
N SER A 227 10.56 -14.95 -12.65
CA SER A 227 11.34 -16.08 -12.16
C SER A 227 12.28 -15.64 -11.03
N GLY A 228 12.50 -16.51 -10.05
CA GLY A 228 13.37 -16.25 -8.90
C GLY A 228 12.73 -15.50 -7.73
N TYR A 229 11.49 -15.02 -7.85
CA TYR A 229 10.78 -14.30 -6.78
C TYR A 229 9.57 -15.07 -6.21
N GLY A 230 9.59 -16.41 -6.29
CA GLY A 230 8.55 -17.27 -5.71
C GLY A 230 7.19 -17.20 -6.42
N GLY A 231 7.20 -16.94 -7.73
CA GLY A 231 6.01 -16.70 -8.54
C GLY A 231 5.01 -17.85 -8.62
N ALA A 232 3.74 -17.53 -8.36
CA ALA A 232 2.55 -18.33 -8.72
C ALA A 232 1.49 -17.46 -9.42
#